data_AF-A0A7X5BFZ6-F1
#
_entry.id   AF-A0A7X5BFZ6-F1
#
_cell.length_a   1.000
_cell.length_b   1.000
_cell.length_c   1.000
_cell.angle_alpha   90.00
_cell.angle_beta   90.00
_cell.angle_gamma   90.00
#
_symmetry.space_group_name_H-M   'P 1'
#
loop_
_entity.id
_entity.type
_entity.pdbx_description
1 polymer ?
#
loop_
_entity_poly.entity_id
_entity_poly.type
_entity_poly.pdbx_seq_one_letter_code
_entity_poly.pdbx_strand_id
1 'polypeptide(L)'
;MDAIKKIYQYAEPNLTLVGWMGLIGFPIYYYVWAYLFPQPYESLALRSFCSLLFAGIAFRHAFPKVLHRYLPYYYLVSIGFCLPFFFFYMMLMNGWSTEWAMSFMASIFLHILLVHETKVMLIQALIASLMAYFSAYYVMNTEPSQPISLTYIPIFIFTYVFGNLFYFRNQVSHESKVSIAKSFGAGIAHEMRNPLSALKSSVDVLRSILPTTQSSTANYTLTAQELEQLHEILTNADEVIHSGNETIDLLLTSIDENRVSTSTFKKHSAKAIVNNAIRSFSYPKALDKSMLKVTIEHEFDFLGSDTL
;
A
#
# COMPACT_ATOMS: atom_id res chain seq x y z
N MET A 1 -17.08 12.44 -4.84
CA MET A 1 -17.36 11.28 -5.72
C MET A 1 -16.23 10.26 -5.70
N ASP A 2 -14.98 10.67 -5.45
CA ASP A 2 -13.83 9.75 -5.44
C ASP A 2 -13.80 8.79 -4.25
N ALA A 3 -14.31 9.20 -3.08
CA ALA A 3 -14.32 8.34 -1.90
C ALA A 3 -15.08 7.02 -2.12
N ILE A 4 -16.30 7.06 -2.70
CA ILE A 4 -17.12 5.85 -2.90
C ILE A 4 -16.46 4.88 -3.90
N LYS A 5 -15.86 5.43 -4.98
CA LYS A 5 -15.10 4.61 -5.94
C LYS A 5 -13.85 4.00 -5.30
N LYS A 6 -13.13 4.78 -4.49
CA LYS A 6 -11.98 4.32 -3.73
C LYS A 6 -12.36 3.16 -2.82
N ILE A 7 -13.41 3.30 -2.02
CA ILE A 7 -13.95 2.24 -1.15
C ILE A 7 -14.18 0.94 -1.93
N TYR A 8 -14.86 1.04 -3.08
CA TYR A 8 -15.14 -0.12 -3.92
C TYR A 8 -13.87 -0.77 -4.49
N GLN A 9 -12.89 0.02 -4.95
CA GLN A 9 -11.61 -0.47 -5.46
C GLN A 9 -10.78 -1.19 -4.38
N TYR A 10 -10.76 -0.65 -3.15
CA TYR A 10 -10.10 -1.32 -2.02
C TYR A 10 -10.80 -2.62 -1.63
N ALA A 11 -12.13 -2.67 -1.73
CA ALA A 11 -12.91 -3.87 -1.45
C ALA A 11 -12.84 -4.92 -2.58
N GLU A 12 -12.53 -4.51 -3.82
CA GLU A 12 -12.61 -5.33 -5.04
C GLU A 12 -11.95 -6.72 -4.94
N PRO A 13 -10.74 -6.87 -4.37
CA PRO A 13 -10.10 -8.17 -4.21
C PRO A 13 -10.93 -9.15 -3.37
N ASN A 14 -11.66 -8.63 -2.38
CA ASN A 14 -12.43 -9.42 -1.42
C ASN A 14 -13.94 -9.50 -1.77
N LEU A 15 -14.42 -8.73 -2.77
CA LEU A 15 -15.85 -8.63 -3.12
C LEU A 15 -16.48 -9.98 -3.45
N THR A 16 -15.74 -10.89 -4.09
CA THR A 16 -16.27 -12.23 -4.41
C THR A 16 -16.54 -13.03 -3.14
N LEU A 17 -15.61 -13.02 -2.18
CA LEU A 17 -15.79 -13.69 -0.90
C LEU A 17 -16.96 -13.07 -0.13
N VAL A 18 -17.01 -11.74 -0.04
CA VAL A 18 -18.07 -11.00 0.64
C VAL A 18 -19.45 -11.28 0.02
N GLY A 19 -19.54 -11.30 -1.30
CA GLY A 19 -20.76 -11.61 -2.05
C GLY A 19 -21.29 -13.01 -1.72
N TRP A 20 -20.45 -14.04 -1.79
CA TRP A 20 -20.85 -15.41 -1.48
C TRP A 20 -21.15 -15.63 0.00
N MET A 21 -20.35 -15.02 0.88
CA MET A 21 -20.56 -15.07 2.32
C MET A 21 -21.93 -14.51 2.70
N GLY A 22 -22.34 -13.37 2.14
CA GLY A 22 -23.68 -12.83 2.37
C GLY A 22 -24.78 -13.66 1.70
N LEU A 23 -24.61 -14.01 0.42
CA LEU A 23 -25.60 -14.76 -0.37
C LEU A 23 -26.01 -16.08 0.33
N ILE A 24 -25.02 -16.83 0.81
CA ILE A 24 -25.23 -18.13 1.47
C ILE A 24 -25.44 -17.96 2.98
N GLY A 25 -24.77 -17.00 3.61
CA GLY A 25 -24.79 -16.80 5.05
C GLY A 25 -26.18 -16.43 5.58
N PHE A 26 -26.93 -15.54 4.91
CA PHE A 26 -28.27 -15.16 5.36
C PHE A 26 -29.25 -16.34 5.39
N PRO A 27 -29.39 -17.17 4.33
CA PRO A 27 -30.21 -18.39 4.38
C PRO A 27 -29.78 -19.40 5.44
N ILE A 28 -28.46 -19.63 5.61
CA ILE A 28 -27.97 -20.56 6.64
C ILE A 28 -28.32 -20.04 8.03
N TYR A 29 -28.09 -18.76 8.30
CA TYR A 29 -28.42 -18.14 9.57
C TYR A 29 -29.93 -18.16 9.83
N TYR A 30 -30.77 -18.09 8.80
CA TYR A 30 -32.20 -18.33 8.95
C TYR A 30 -32.49 -19.71 9.52
N TYR A 31 -31.88 -20.75 8.95
CA TYR A 31 -32.09 -22.10 9.46
C TYR A 31 -31.63 -22.24 10.92
N VAL A 32 -30.46 -21.69 11.25
CA VAL A 32 -29.91 -21.73 12.62
C VAL A 32 -30.86 -21.06 13.62
N TRP A 33 -31.31 -19.84 13.36
CA TRP A 33 -32.09 -19.06 14.32
C TRP A 33 -33.60 -19.35 14.30
N ALA A 34 -34.11 -19.98 13.24
CA ALA A 34 -35.51 -20.40 13.16
C ALA A 34 -35.73 -21.81 13.74
N TYR A 35 -34.77 -22.73 13.56
CA TYR A 35 -34.97 -24.15 13.90
C TYR A 35 -34.02 -24.71 14.96
N LEU A 36 -32.74 -24.30 15.00
CA LEU A 36 -31.78 -24.83 15.98
C LEU A 36 -31.82 -24.06 17.30
N PHE A 37 -31.84 -22.73 17.23
CA PHE A 37 -31.89 -21.83 18.38
C PHE A 37 -33.00 -20.78 18.18
N PRO A 38 -34.29 -21.17 18.27
CA PRO A 38 -35.43 -20.33 17.94
C PRO A 38 -35.38 -18.98 18.65
N GLN A 39 -35.33 -17.90 17.86
CA GLN A 39 -35.37 -16.53 18.35
C GLN A 39 -36.81 -15.98 18.36
N PRO A 40 -37.18 -15.09 19.30
CA PRO A 40 -38.54 -14.53 19.40
C PRO A 40 -39.05 -13.85 18.11
N TYR A 41 -38.16 -13.17 17.39
CA TYR A 41 -38.47 -12.50 16.14
C TYR A 41 -37.54 -12.97 15.02
N GLU A 42 -38.15 -13.52 13.96
CA GLU A 42 -37.43 -13.91 12.76
C GLU A 42 -38.20 -13.59 11.48
N SER A 43 -37.48 -13.10 10.45
CA SER A 43 -38.07 -12.68 9.17
C SER A 43 -37.33 -13.28 7.97
N LEU A 44 -37.96 -14.25 7.32
CA LEU A 44 -37.46 -14.87 6.08
C LEU A 44 -37.40 -13.86 4.93
N ALA A 45 -38.40 -12.98 4.83
CA ALA A 45 -38.46 -11.96 3.78
C ALA A 45 -37.27 -10.99 3.87
N LEU A 46 -36.97 -10.51 5.07
CA LEU A 46 -35.86 -9.59 5.30
C LEU A 46 -34.51 -10.25 4.98
N ARG A 47 -34.30 -11.50 5.41
CA ARG A 47 -33.06 -12.24 5.10
C ARG A 47 -32.93 -12.58 3.61
N SER A 48 -34.03 -12.92 2.95
CA SER A 48 -34.04 -13.17 1.50
C SER A 48 -33.69 -11.90 0.72
N PHE A 49 -34.16 -10.74 1.18
CA PHE A 49 -33.78 -9.45 0.61
C PHE A 49 -32.29 -9.16 0.81
N CYS A 50 -31.73 -9.36 2.01
CA CYS A 50 -30.28 -9.22 2.25
C CYS A 50 -29.46 -10.18 1.38
N SER A 51 -29.90 -11.45 1.27
CA SER A 51 -29.26 -12.45 0.40
C SER A 51 -29.27 -12.01 -1.06
N LEU A 52 -30.38 -11.44 -1.55
CA LEU A 52 -30.48 -10.89 -2.91
C LEU A 52 -29.55 -9.69 -3.14
N LEU A 53 -29.39 -8.80 -2.14
CA LEU A 53 -28.43 -7.70 -2.21
C LEU A 53 -27.00 -8.22 -2.36
N PHE A 54 -26.62 -9.26 -1.62
CA PHE A 54 -25.32 -9.90 -1.77
C PHE A 54 -25.19 -10.72 -3.04
N ALA A 55 -26.29 -11.27 -3.58
CA ALA A 55 -26.31 -11.91 -4.89
C ALA A 55 -25.86 -10.94 -5.98
N GLY A 56 -26.34 -9.69 -5.94
CA GLY A 56 -25.89 -8.65 -6.87
C GLY A 56 -24.39 -8.37 -6.77
N ILE A 57 -23.80 -8.46 -5.58
CA ILE A 57 -22.34 -8.33 -5.40
C ILE A 57 -21.59 -9.57 -5.91
N ALA A 58 -22.10 -10.77 -5.63
CA ALA A 58 -21.50 -12.04 -6.04
C ALA A 58 -21.46 -12.17 -7.57
N PHE A 59 -22.57 -11.84 -8.24
CA PHE A 59 -22.74 -11.92 -9.69
C PHE A 59 -22.42 -10.60 -10.41
N ARG A 60 -21.63 -9.71 -9.80
CA ARG A 60 -21.32 -8.38 -10.33
C ARG A 60 -20.78 -8.38 -11.77
N HIS A 61 -20.03 -9.42 -12.15
CA HIS A 61 -19.42 -9.58 -13.46
C HIS A 61 -20.43 -9.90 -14.58
N ALA A 62 -21.64 -10.35 -14.22
CA ALA A 62 -22.70 -10.64 -15.18
C ALA A 62 -23.47 -9.37 -15.62
N PHE A 63 -23.25 -8.23 -14.96
CA PHE A 63 -23.97 -7.00 -15.28
C PHE A 63 -23.46 -6.31 -16.56
N PRO A 64 -24.32 -5.57 -17.28
CA PRO A 64 -23.89 -4.79 -18.43
C PRO A 64 -22.92 -3.66 -18.03
N LYS A 65 -22.05 -3.24 -18.97
CA LYS A 65 -21.03 -2.19 -18.74
C LYS A 65 -21.60 -0.86 -18.24
N VAL A 66 -22.85 -0.54 -18.60
CA VAL A 66 -23.54 0.68 -18.14
C VAL A 66 -23.78 0.66 -16.62
N LEU A 67 -24.07 -0.52 -16.05
CA LEU A 67 -24.40 -0.66 -14.64
C LEU A 67 -23.15 -0.69 -13.74
N HIS A 68 -21.98 -0.99 -14.32
CA HIS A 68 -20.71 -0.97 -13.59
C HIS A 68 -20.40 0.40 -12.95
N ARG A 69 -20.88 1.50 -13.53
CA ARG A 69 -20.74 2.84 -12.95
C ARG A 69 -21.45 2.98 -11.59
N TYR A 70 -22.51 2.20 -11.36
CA TYR A 70 -23.34 2.26 -10.16
C TYR A 70 -22.97 1.20 -9.12
N LEU A 71 -22.13 0.22 -9.46
CA LEU A 71 -21.67 -0.83 -8.54
C LEU A 71 -21.06 -0.30 -7.23
N PRO A 72 -20.24 0.77 -7.23
CA PRO A 72 -19.72 1.33 -5.97
C PRO A 72 -20.82 1.82 -5.02
N TYR A 73 -21.88 2.42 -5.56
CA TYR A 73 -23.02 2.90 -4.78
C TYR A 73 -23.88 1.74 -4.30
N TYR A 74 -24.14 0.77 -5.17
CA TYR A 74 -24.86 -0.46 -4.83
C TYR A 74 -24.17 -1.24 -3.71
N TYR A 75 -22.84 -1.37 -3.78
CA TYR A 75 -22.02 -2.00 -2.74
C TYR A 75 -22.19 -1.27 -1.41
N LEU A 76 -22.02 0.05 -1.39
CA LEU A 76 -22.11 0.83 -0.16
C LEU A 76 -23.50 0.71 0.48
N VAL A 77 -24.57 0.81 -0.31
CA VAL A 77 -25.94 0.64 0.16
C VAL A 77 -26.16 -0.78 0.70
N SER A 78 -25.70 -1.80 -0.02
CA SER A 78 -25.86 -3.20 0.38
C SER A 78 -25.15 -3.50 1.69
N ILE A 79 -23.91 -3.04 1.85
CA ILE A 79 -23.13 -3.19 3.09
C ILE A 79 -23.82 -2.45 4.24
N GLY A 80 -24.30 -1.23 4.03
CA GLY A 80 -24.98 -0.45 5.08
C GLY A 80 -26.30 -1.04 5.53
N PHE A 81 -27.06 -1.56 4.57
CA PHE A 81 -28.31 -2.22 4.85
C PHE A 81 -28.10 -3.55 5.57
N CYS A 82 -27.18 -4.38 5.08
CA CYS A 82 -27.05 -5.74 5.57
C CYS A 82 -26.18 -5.87 6.83
N LEU A 83 -25.24 -4.95 7.07
CA LEU A 83 -24.36 -5.01 8.24
C LEU A 83 -24.91 -4.16 9.40
N PRO A 84 -24.79 -2.82 9.42
CA PRO A 84 -25.24 -2.06 10.57
C PRO A 84 -26.77 -2.01 10.71
N PHE A 85 -27.55 -1.92 9.62
CA PHE A 85 -29.01 -1.83 9.74
C PHE A 85 -29.64 -3.17 10.14
N PHE A 86 -29.43 -4.24 9.36
CA PHE A 86 -30.08 -5.54 9.60
C PHE A 86 -29.76 -6.09 11.00
N PHE A 87 -28.48 -6.15 11.38
CA PHE A 87 -28.09 -6.75 12.65
C PHE A 87 -28.56 -5.93 13.85
N PHE A 88 -28.52 -4.59 13.76
CA PHE A 88 -29.05 -3.74 14.82
C PHE A 88 -30.57 -3.85 14.91
N TYR A 89 -31.27 -3.86 13.78
CA TYR A 89 -32.72 -4.07 13.73
C TYR A 89 -33.13 -5.40 14.37
N MET A 90 -32.46 -6.49 14.02
CA MET A 90 -32.74 -7.81 14.58
C MET A 90 -32.45 -7.86 16.09
N MET A 91 -31.42 -7.16 16.57
CA MET A 91 -31.14 -7.03 18.00
C MET A 91 -32.24 -6.28 18.76
N LEU A 92 -32.78 -5.20 18.18
CA LEU A 92 -33.90 -4.45 18.77
C LEU A 92 -35.17 -5.31 18.84
N MET A 93 -35.50 -6.00 17.75
CA MET A 93 -36.71 -6.85 17.67
C MET A 93 -36.63 -8.10 18.56
N ASN A 94 -35.42 -8.58 18.85
CA ASN A 94 -35.19 -9.71 19.75
C ASN A 94 -34.80 -9.26 21.17
N GLY A 95 -35.22 -8.06 21.60
CA GLY A 95 -35.15 -7.62 22.99
C GLY A 95 -33.73 -7.55 23.56
N TRP A 96 -32.73 -7.15 22.77
CA TRP A 96 -31.33 -7.06 23.19
C TRP A 96 -30.71 -8.40 23.64
N SER A 97 -31.16 -9.51 23.05
CA SER A 97 -30.57 -10.84 23.26
C SER A 97 -29.06 -10.86 23.01
N THR A 98 -28.36 -11.69 23.78
CA THR A 98 -26.90 -11.85 23.74
C THR A 98 -26.40 -12.29 22.37
N GLU A 99 -27.15 -13.17 21.70
CA GLU A 99 -26.87 -13.75 20.39
C GLU A 99 -26.84 -12.65 19.32
N TRP A 100 -27.84 -11.77 19.35
CA TRP A 100 -27.93 -10.65 18.41
C TRP A 100 -26.97 -9.51 18.76
N ALA A 101 -26.68 -9.28 20.04
CA ALA A 101 -25.65 -8.34 20.46
C ALA A 101 -24.25 -8.77 19.96
N MET A 102 -23.90 -10.05 20.11
CA MET A 102 -22.65 -10.60 19.57
C MET A 102 -22.62 -10.61 18.04
N SER A 103 -23.75 -10.92 17.39
CA SER A 103 -23.87 -10.88 15.93
C SER A 103 -23.72 -9.45 15.39
N PHE A 104 -24.28 -8.45 16.08
CA PHE A 104 -24.09 -7.05 15.74
C PHE A 104 -22.64 -6.60 15.96
N MET A 105 -21.99 -7.03 17.03
CA MET A 105 -20.56 -6.77 17.24
C MET A 105 -19.69 -7.34 16.10
N ALA A 106 -19.95 -8.58 15.67
CA ALA A 106 -19.26 -9.19 14.52
C ALA A 106 -19.51 -8.40 13.23
N SER A 107 -20.75 -7.94 13.04
CA SER A 107 -21.12 -7.06 11.92
C SER A 107 -20.36 -5.73 11.94
N ILE A 108 -20.12 -5.13 13.12
CA ILE A 108 -19.31 -3.90 13.25
C ILE A 108 -17.88 -4.16 12.74
N PHE A 109 -17.25 -5.27 13.13
CA PHE A 109 -15.91 -5.61 12.64
C PHE A 109 -15.89 -5.78 11.12
N LEU A 110 -16.83 -6.54 10.56
CA LEU A 110 -16.95 -6.68 9.10
C LEU A 110 -17.18 -5.32 8.42
N HIS A 111 -18.00 -4.45 9.00
CA HIS A 111 -18.27 -3.13 8.45
C HIS A 111 -17.02 -2.24 8.41
N ILE A 112 -16.22 -2.23 9.49
CA ILE A 112 -14.93 -1.54 9.56
C ILE A 112 -13.98 -2.07 8.48
N LEU A 113 -13.88 -3.40 8.35
CA LEU A 113 -13.00 -4.08 7.40
C LEU A 113 -13.44 -3.96 5.94
N LEU A 114 -14.68 -3.54 5.64
CA LEU A 114 -15.22 -3.54 4.28
C LEU A 114 -15.39 -2.15 3.68
N VAL A 115 -15.64 -1.12 4.50
CA VAL A 115 -15.86 0.24 3.99
C VAL A 115 -14.56 1.02 3.85
N HIS A 116 -13.49 0.69 4.59
CA HIS A 116 -12.14 1.25 4.41
C HIS A 116 -12.01 2.80 4.47
N GLU A 117 -13.06 3.53 4.86
CA GLU A 117 -13.10 4.99 4.99
C GLU A 117 -13.92 5.38 6.22
N THR A 118 -13.25 5.81 7.29
CA THR A 118 -13.84 6.04 8.62
C THR A 118 -15.03 6.99 8.60
N LYS A 119 -14.96 8.10 7.84
CA LYS A 119 -16.05 9.08 7.78
C LYS A 119 -17.33 8.48 7.19
N VAL A 120 -17.20 7.76 6.06
CA VAL A 120 -18.34 7.13 5.39
C VAL A 120 -18.92 6.03 6.25
N MET A 121 -18.07 5.19 6.82
CA MET A 121 -18.47 4.09 7.71
C MET A 121 -19.23 4.60 8.94
N LEU A 122 -18.76 5.67 9.61
CA LEU A 122 -19.45 6.23 10.79
C LEU A 122 -20.81 6.83 10.44
N ILE A 123 -20.89 7.61 9.36
CA ILE A 123 -22.15 8.19 8.89
C ILE A 123 -23.14 7.07 8.53
N GLN A 124 -22.67 6.05 7.81
CA GLN A 124 -23.47 4.90 7.40
C GLN A 124 -23.95 4.09 8.60
N ALA A 125 -23.10 3.85 9.60
CA ALA A 125 -23.48 3.19 10.84
C ALA A 125 -24.54 3.98 11.62
N LEU A 126 -24.39 5.30 11.72
CA LEU A 126 -25.33 6.18 12.40
C LEU A 126 -26.69 6.20 11.69
N ILE A 127 -26.71 6.43 10.37
CA ILE A 127 -27.94 6.43 9.57
C ILE A 127 -28.63 5.07 9.66
N ALA A 128 -27.88 3.97 9.49
CA ALA A 128 -28.41 2.62 9.57
C ALA A 128 -29.02 2.31 10.95
N SER A 129 -28.33 2.70 12.04
CA SER A 129 -28.82 2.49 13.40
C SER A 129 -30.09 3.30 13.68
N LEU A 130 -30.14 4.56 13.23
CA LEU A 130 -31.34 5.41 13.34
C LEU A 130 -32.51 4.86 12.53
N MET A 131 -32.25 4.40 11.29
CA MET A 131 -33.27 3.77 10.44
C MET A 131 -33.80 2.48 11.06
N ALA A 132 -32.92 1.65 11.62
CA ALA A 132 -33.30 0.41 12.30
C ALA A 132 -34.13 0.70 13.56
N TYR A 133 -33.73 1.68 14.38
CA TYR A 133 -34.51 2.14 15.53
C TYR A 133 -35.89 2.63 15.11
N PHE A 134 -35.96 3.50 14.09
CA PHE A 134 -37.23 4.01 13.59
C PHE A 134 -38.13 2.88 13.06
N SER A 135 -37.56 1.95 12.29
CA SER A 135 -38.29 0.82 11.72
C SER A 135 -38.82 -0.14 12.79
N ALA A 136 -38.05 -0.42 13.83
CA ALA A 136 -38.46 -1.31 14.92
C ALA A 136 -39.61 -0.71 15.75
N TYR A 137 -39.48 0.54 16.19
CA TYR A 137 -40.41 1.12 17.15
C TYR A 137 -41.60 1.86 16.52
N TYR A 138 -41.42 2.53 15.38
CA TYR A 138 -42.49 3.33 14.77
C TYR A 138 -43.24 2.60 13.65
N VAL A 139 -42.55 1.75 12.88
CA VAL A 139 -43.19 1.02 11.77
C VAL A 139 -43.82 -0.29 12.26
N MET A 140 -43.07 -1.06 13.06
CA MET A 140 -43.53 -2.36 13.55
C MET A 140 -44.37 -2.26 14.83
N ASN A 141 -44.55 -1.06 15.41
CA ASN A 141 -45.26 -0.82 16.68
C ASN A 141 -44.89 -1.80 17.80
N THR A 142 -43.62 -2.20 17.84
CA THR A 142 -43.15 -3.15 18.86
C THR A 142 -42.95 -2.38 20.15
N GLU A 143 -43.78 -2.67 21.15
CA GLU A 143 -43.53 -2.16 22.50
C GLU A 143 -42.15 -2.66 22.96
N PRO A 144 -41.30 -1.80 23.55
CA PRO A 144 -40.02 -2.24 24.09
C PRO A 144 -40.26 -3.31 25.15
N SER A 145 -40.09 -4.59 24.78
CA SER A 145 -40.32 -5.73 25.67
C SER A 145 -39.36 -5.72 26.86
N GLN A 146 -38.20 -5.09 26.70
CA GLN A 146 -37.25 -4.76 27.76
C GLN A 146 -36.67 -3.35 27.57
N PRO A 147 -36.31 -2.65 28.67
CA PRO A 147 -35.58 -1.40 28.59
C PRO A 147 -34.24 -1.63 27.85
N ILE A 148 -33.81 -0.61 27.11
CA ILE A 148 -32.53 -0.61 26.39
C ILE A 148 -31.41 -1.06 27.34
N SER A 149 -30.71 -2.15 26.98
CA SER A 149 -29.58 -2.63 27.75
C SER A 149 -28.39 -1.69 27.56
N LEU A 150 -28.30 -0.70 28.46
CA LEU A 150 -27.25 0.31 28.46
C LEU A 150 -25.84 -0.29 28.55
N THR A 151 -25.70 -1.55 28.99
CA THR A 151 -24.42 -2.25 29.10
C THR A 151 -23.74 -2.50 27.75
N TYR A 152 -24.50 -2.74 26.68
CA TYR A 152 -23.91 -3.01 25.35
C TYR A 152 -23.47 -1.76 24.61
N ILE A 153 -24.07 -0.59 24.91
CA ILE A 153 -23.78 0.66 24.20
C ILE A 153 -22.30 1.06 24.33
N PRO A 154 -21.69 1.10 25.54
CA PRO A 154 -20.27 1.34 25.69
C PRO A 154 -19.40 0.34 24.93
N ILE A 155 -19.81 -0.93 24.85
CA ILE A 155 -19.07 -1.98 24.13
C ILE A 155 -19.08 -1.72 22.62
N PHE A 156 -20.21 -1.36 22.05
CA PHE A 156 -20.31 -1.02 20.62
C PHE A 156 -19.56 0.27 20.29
N ILE A 157 -19.65 1.30 21.14
CA ILE A 157 -18.86 2.53 20.99
C ILE A 157 -17.37 2.22 21.04
N PHE A 158 -16.92 1.46 22.05
CA PHE A 158 -15.54 1.02 22.18
C PHE A 158 -15.07 0.28 20.92
N THR A 159 -15.89 -0.64 20.41
CA THR A 159 -15.58 -1.42 19.20
C THR A 159 -15.42 -0.52 17.98
N TYR A 160 -16.34 0.43 17.76
CA TYR A 160 -16.21 1.39 16.66
C TYR A 160 -14.97 2.28 16.81
N VAL A 161 -14.71 2.81 18.00
CA VAL A 161 -13.58 3.73 18.25
C VAL A 161 -12.24 3.01 18.08
N PHE A 162 -12.00 1.93 18.83
CA PHE A 162 -10.72 1.23 18.79
C PHE A 162 -10.54 0.44 17.49
N GLY A 163 -11.61 -0.16 16.96
CA GLY A 163 -11.56 -0.82 15.66
C GLY A 163 -11.14 0.15 14.54
N ASN A 164 -11.65 1.39 14.56
CA ASN A 164 -11.20 2.41 13.60
C ASN A 164 -9.78 2.91 13.88
N LEU A 165 -9.39 3.07 15.14
CA LEU A 165 -8.03 3.50 15.49
C LEU A 165 -6.97 2.51 14.97
N PHE A 166 -7.18 1.21 15.20
CA PHE A 166 -6.29 0.16 14.72
C PHE A 166 -6.31 0.06 13.20
N TYR A 167 -7.49 0.16 12.58
CA TYR A 167 -7.62 0.22 11.13
C TYR A 167 -6.83 1.39 10.55
N PHE A 168 -7.03 2.60 11.07
CA PHE A 168 -6.34 3.81 10.60
C PHE A 168 -4.83 3.69 10.72
N ARG A 169 -4.33 3.21 11.87
CA ARG A 169 -2.90 3.00 12.08
C ARG A 169 -2.32 1.98 11.08
N ASN A 170 -3.03 0.88 10.84
CA ASN A 170 -2.59 -0.14 9.90
C ASN A 170 -2.59 0.38 8.46
N GLN A 171 -3.63 1.13 8.08
CA GLN A 171 -3.76 1.74 6.76
C GLN A 171 -2.64 2.76 6.50
N VAL A 172 -2.38 3.67 7.44
CA VAL A 172 -1.30 4.66 7.34
C VAL A 172 0.06 3.97 7.21
N SER A 173 0.30 2.90 7.96
CA SER A 173 1.55 2.13 7.84
C SER A 173 1.71 1.49 6.46
N HIS A 174 0.64 0.89 5.92
CA HIS A 174 0.66 0.28 4.60
C HIS A 174 0.85 1.32 3.48
N GLU A 175 0.12 2.44 3.55
CA GLU A 175 0.25 3.55 2.60
C GLU A 175 1.65 4.17 2.64
N SER A 176 2.25 4.31 3.82
CA SER A 176 3.63 4.78 3.98
C SER A 176 4.62 3.87 3.26
N LYS A 177 4.56 2.54 3.50
CA LYS A 177 5.44 1.56 2.83
C LYS A 177 5.30 1.60 1.31
N VAL A 178 4.07 1.66 0.80
CA VAL A 178 3.81 1.76 -0.64
C VAL A 178 4.32 3.09 -1.21
N SER A 179 4.14 4.19 -0.47
CA SER A 179 4.64 5.52 -0.87
C SER A 179 6.16 5.52 -0.97
N ILE A 180 6.86 4.99 0.03
CA ILE A 180 8.33 4.86 0.06
C ILE A 180 8.80 4.05 -1.15
N ALA A 181 8.19 2.88 -1.41
CA ALA A 181 8.53 2.05 -2.56
C ALA A 181 8.32 2.79 -3.90
N LYS A 182 7.26 3.59 -4.03
CA LYS A 182 6.99 4.39 -5.24
C LYS A 182 7.99 5.53 -5.42
N SER A 183 8.23 6.34 -4.38
CA SER A 183 9.18 7.45 -4.44
C SER A 183 10.60 6.94 -4.71
N PHE A 184 10.92 5.78 -4.17
CA PHE A 184 12.18 5.10 -4.41
C PHE A 184 12.33 4.61 -5.85
N GLY A 185 11.33 3.92 -6.40
CA GLY A 185 11.35 3.51 -7.80
C GLY A 185 11.50 4.70 -8.75
N ALA A 186 10.86 5.83 -8.43
CA ALA A 186 11.05 7.08 -9.15
C ALA A 186 12.47 7.65 -8.96
N GLY A 187 13.02 7.58 -7.74
CA GLY A 187 14.39 7.96 -7.42
C GLY A 187 15.43 7.17 -8.21
N ILE A 188 15.36 5.83 -8.22
CA ILE A 188 16.23 4.98 -9.05
C ILE A 188 16.10 5.39 -10.51
N ALA A 189 14.88 5.52 -11.04
CA ALA A 189 14.69 5.86 -12.44
C ALA A 189 15.34 7.21 -12.79
N HIS A 190 15.24 8.19 -11.89
CA HIS A 190 15.83 9.51 -12.07
C HIS A 190 17.36 9.46 -11.97
N GLU A 191 17.90 8.79 -10.95
CA GLU A 191 19.34 8.67 -10.74
C GLU A 191 20.02 7.81 -11.81
N MET A 192 19.36 6.76 -12.32
CA MET A 192 19.88 5.91 -13.40
C MET A 192 19.87 6.59 -14.77
N ARG A 193 18.99 7.57 -14.98
CA ARG A 193 18.95 8.32 -16.24
C ARG A 193 20.24 9.10 -16.49
N ASN A 194 20.89 9.59 -15.44
CA ASN A 194 22.14 10.34 -15.53
C ASN A 194 23.32 9.50 -16.06
N PRO A 195 23.71 8.36 -15.43
CA PRO A 195 24.80 7.52 -15.93
C PRO A 195 24.46 6.92 -17.30
N LEU A 196 23.20 6.54 -17.57
CA LEU A 196 22.80 6.07 -18.89
C LEU A 196 22.96 7.13 -19.98
N SER A 197 22.66 8.40 -19.67
CA SER A 197 22.86 9.51 -20.62
C SER A 197 24.34 9.78 -20.85
N ALA A 198 25.17 9.71 -19.81
CA ALA A 198 26.62 9.82 -19.92
C ALA A 198 27.21 8.67 -20.76
N LEU A 199 26.81 7.43 -20.49
CA LEU A 199 27.22 6.26 -21.29
C LEU A 199 26.81 6.40 -22.75
N LYS A 200 25.59 6.87 -23.02
CA LYS A 200 25.15 7.14 -24.40
C LYS A 200 26.05 8.16 -25.08
N SER A 201 26.40 9.25 -24.38
CA SER A 201 27.34 10.24 -24.91
C SER A 201 28.71 9.63 -25.22
N SER A 202 29.25 8.79 -24.33
CA SER A 202 30.51 8.08 -24.56
C SER A 202 30.44 7.17 -25.80
N VAL A 203 29.33 6.45 -25.99
CA VAL A 203 29.08 5.61 -27.18
C VAL A 203 28.96 6.44 -28.46
N ASP A 204 28.32 7.61 -28.41
CA ASP A 204 28.17 8.49 -29.57
C ASP A 204 29.53 9.07 -30.00
N VAL A 205 30.41 9.43 -29.05
CA VAL A 205 31.79 9.85 -29.36
C VAL A 205 32.62 8.69 -29.92
N LEU A 206 32.53 7.50 -29.34
CA LEU A 206 33.16 6.28 -29.86
C LEU A 206 32.78 6.02 -31.33
N ARG A 207 31.49 6.17 -31.66
CA ARG A 207 30.99 6.03 -33.03
C ARG A 207 31.50 7.11 -34.00
N SER A 208 31.83 8.31 -33.51
CA SER A 208 32.42 9.34 -34.36
C SER A 208 33.89 9.10 -34.68
N ILE A 209 34.60 8.37 -33.81
CA ILE A 209 36.02 8.03 -34.01
C ILE A 209 36.14 6.75 -34.84
N LEU A 210 35.26 5.77 -34.64
CA LEU A 210 35.31 4.50 -35.36
C LEU A 210 34.73 4.62 -36.78
N PRO A 211 35.41 4.08 -37.81
CA PRO A 211 34.92 4.12 -39.18
C PRO A 211 33.65 3.29 -39.35
N THR A 212 32.67 3.83 -40.08
CA THR A 212 31.45 3.10 -40.46
C THR A 212 31.75 2.15 -41.62
N THR A 213 31.15 0.96 -41.60
CA THR A 213 31.39 -0.18 -42.52
C THR A 213 31.20 0.11 -44.02
N GLN A 214 30.77 1.32 -44.40
CA GLN A 214 30.61 1.75 -45.79
C GLN A 214 31.90 2.30 -46.44
N SER A 215 32.94 2.59 -45.65
CA SER A 215 34.24 3.05 -46.18
C SER A 215 35.14 1.85 -46.50
N SER A 216 34.73 1.06 -47.49
CA SER A 216 35.51 -0.05 -48.04
C SER A 216 36.66 0.47 -48.92
N THR A 217 37.73 1.00 -48.33
CA THR A 217 39.06 1.08 -48.95
C THR A 217 40.16 1.18 -47.88
N ALA A 218 40.98 0.13 -47.81
CA ALA A 218 42.36 0.05 -47.32
C ALA A 218 42.70 0.66 -45.94
N ASN A 219 42.98 -0.22 -44.96
CA ASN A 219 43.77 0.04 -43.74
C ASN A 219 43.47 1.38 -43.03
N TYR A 220 42.36 1.44 -42.29
CA TYR A 220 42.15 2.51 -41.32
C TYR A 220 43.20 2.40 -40.20
N THR A 221 44.14 3.35 -40.15
CA THR A 221 45.15 3.46 -39.10
C THR A 221 44.71 4.52 -38.10
N LEU A 222 44.37 4.11 -36.88
CA LEU A 222 44.14 5.02 -35.77
C LEU A 222 45.43 5.81 -35.49
N THR A 223 45.31 7.13 -35.38
CA THR A 223 46.40 7.95 -34.85
C THR A 223 46.61 7.66 -33.36
N ALA A 224 47.82 7.91 -32.84
CA ALA A 224 48.11 7.73 -31.41
C ALA A 224 47.17 8.57 -30.52
N GLN A 225 46.76 9.75 -31.00
CA GLN A 225 45.84 10.65 -30.31
C GLN A 225 44.39 10.11 -30.28
N GLU A 226 43.90 9.53 -31.37
CA GLU A 226 42.59 8.86 -31.39
C GLU A 226 42.57 7.63 -30.50
N LEU A 227 43.68 6.87 -30.44
CA LEU A 227 43.81 5.71 -29.56
C LEU A 227 43.78 6.11 -28.07
N GLU A 228 44.47 7.19 -27.71
CA GLU A 228 44.48 7.74 -26.36
C GLU A 228 43.09 8.24 -25.95
N GLN A 229 42.40 8.98 -26.83
CA GLN A 229 41.02 9.42 -26.63
C GLN A 229 40.04 8.25 -26.47
N LEU A 230 40.18 7.20 -27.28
CA LEU A 230 39.40 5.95 -27.16
C LEU A 230 39.56 5.33 -25.76
N HIS A 231 40.80 5.27 -25.27
CA HIS A 231 41.11 4.71 -23.96
C HIS A 231 40.52 5.55 -22.83
N GLU A 232 40.60 6.88 -22.94
CA GLU A 232 40.02 7.81 -21.98
C GLU A 232 38.49 7.68 -21.93
N ILE A 233 37.82 7.60 -23.08
CA ILE A 233 36.35 7.45 -23.14
C ILE A 233 35.90 6.12 -22.51
N LEU A 234 36.63 5.02 -22.77
CA LEU A 234 36.33 3.73 -22.17
C LEU A 234 36.53 3.74 -20.65
N THR A 235 37.61 4.36 -20.17
CA THR A 235 37.88 4.52 -18.73
C THR A 235 36.77 5.33 -18.06
N ASN A 236 36.37 6.46 -18.66
CA ASN A 236 35.26 7.28 -18.17
C ASN A 236 33.92 6.51 -18.18
N ALA A 237 33.68 5.65 -19.17
CA ALA A 237 32.48 4.82 -19.21
C ALA A 237 32.44 3.80 -18.06
N ASP A 238 33.57 3.16 -17.74
CA ASP A 238 33.69 2.26 -16.59
C ASP A 238 33.46 2.99 -15.26
N GLU A 239 34.02 4.20 -15.09
CA GLU A 239 33.78 5.02 -13.90
C GLU A 239 32.29 5.39 -13.74
N VAL A 240 31.62 5.74 -14.83
CA VAL A 240 30.17 6.04 -14.83
C VAL A 240 29.35 4.81 -14.44
N ILE A 241 29.73 3.61 -14.89
CA ILE A 241 29.07 2.34 -14.50
C ILE A 241 29.28 2.07 -13.01
N HIS A 242 30.50 2.24 -12.52
CA HIS A 242 30.82 2.07 -11.10
C HIS A 242 30.01 3.02 -10.23
N SER A 243 29.99 4.31 -10.55
CA SER A 243 29.20 5.31 -9.82
C SER A 243 27.69 5.03 -9.88
N GLY A 244 27.20 4.55 -11.03
CA GLY A 244 25.81 4.09 -11.16
C GLY A 244 25.48 2.92 -10.22
N ASN A 245 26.36 1.92 -10.13
CA ASN A 245 26.18 0.79 -9.22
C ASN A 245 26.24 1.20 -7.74
N GLU A 246 27.16 2.08 -7.35
CA GLU A 246 27.21 2.64 -5.98
C GLU A 246 25.91 3.36 -5.62
N THR A 247 25.35 4.12 -6.57
CA THR A 247 24.07 4.80 -6.38
C THR A 247 22.93 3.79 -6.17
N ILE A 248 22.92 2.68 -6.91
CA ILE A 248 21.96 1.58 -6.70
C ILE A 248 22.13 0.96 -5.31
N ASP A 249 23.36 0.69 -4.88
CA ASP A 249 23.64 0.06 -3.59
C ASP A 249 23.24 0.97 -2.41
N LEU A 250 23.51 2.28 -2.49
CA LEU A 250 23.05 3.27 -1.52
C LEU A 250 21.52 3.31 -1.44
N LEU A 251 20.87 3.31 -2.60
CA LEU A 251 19.43 3.28 -2.70
C LEU A 251 18.86 1.98 -2.09
N LEU A 252 19.38 0.80 -2.45
CA LEU A 252 18.92 -0.48 -1.90
C LEU A 252 19.11 -0.57 -0.38
N THR A 253 20.23 -0.05 0.13
CA THR A 253 20.51 0.01 1.57
C THR A 253 19.51 0.88 2.31
N SER A 254 19.07 1.98 1.70
CA SER A 254 18.05 2.86 2.30
C SER A 254 16.67 2.20 2.45
N ILE A 255 16.39 1.11 1.70
CA ILE A 255 15.15 0.32 1.82
C ILE A 255 15.26 -0.74 2.90
N ASP A 256 16.42 -1.37 3.03
CA ASP A 256 16.61 -2.42 4.03
C ASP A 256 16.81 -1.77 5.40
N GLU A 257 15.69 -1.34 6.01
CA GLU A 257 15.63 -0.66 7.33
C GLU A 257 16.38 -1.41 8.45
N ASN A 258 16.82 -2.65 8.24
CA ASN A 258 17.35 -3.51 9.28
C ASN A 258 18.65 -4.27 9.00
N ARG A 259 19.43 -3.97 7.96
CA ARG A 259 20.79 -4.57 7.85
C ARG A 259 21.68 -3.80 6.88
N VAL A 260 22.57 -2.97 7.44
CA VAL A 260 23.87 -2.76 6.80
C VAL A 260 24.53 -4.15 6.77
N SER A 261 24.51 -4.79 5.60
CA SER A 261 25.02 -6.15 5.44
C SER A 261 26.50 -6.17 5.77
N THR A 262 26.88 -6.72 6.92
CA THR A 262 28.28 -6.82 7.35
C THR A 262 29.08 -7.83 6.52
N SER A 263 28.44 -8.53 5.59
CA SER A 263 29.09 -9.50 4.71
C SER A 263 30.11 -8.87 3.75
N THR A 264 29.96 -7.59 3.42
CA THR A 264 30.90 -6.83 2.61
C THR A 264 31.94 -6.07 3.44
N PHE A 265 31.86 -6.13 4.78
CA PHE A 265 32.73 -5.33 5.63
C PHE A 265 34.17 -5.80 5.53
N LYS A 266 35.07 -4.85 5.30
CA LYS A 266 36.51 -5.05 5.32
C LYS A 266 37.14 -4.16 6.36
N LYS A 267 38.38 -4.50 6.73
CA LYS A 267 39.16 -3.71 7.67
C LYS A 267 39.75 -2.51 6.90
N HIS A 268 39.40 -1.30 7.32
CA HIS A 268 39.88 -0.06 6.74
C HIS A 268 40.70 0.75 7.75
N SER A 269 41.77 1.39 7.28
CA SER A 269 42.49 2.41 8.06
C SER A 269 41.88 3.77 7.79
N ALA A 270 41.52 4.50 8.85
CA ALA A 270 40.99 5.86 8.75
C ALA A 270 41.95 6.80 7.99
N LYS A 271 43.26 6.62 8.19
CA LYS A 271 44.30 7.39 7.49
C LYS A 271 44.33 7.10 6.00
N ALA A 272 44.20 5.83 5.61
CA ALA A 272 44.17 5.46 4.20
C ALA A 272 42.97 6.09 3.50
N ILE A 273 41.78 6.02 4.11
CA ILE A 273 40.55 6.60 3.56
C ILE A 273 40.65 8.11 3.40
N VAL A 274 41.07 8.84 4.44
CA VAL A 274 41.17 10.31 4.39
C VAL A 274 42.13 10.75 3.30
N ASN A 275 43.29 10.10 3.18
CA ASN A 275 44.24 10.40 2.12
C ASN A 275 43.70 10.06 0.73
N ASN A 276 42.93 8.98 0.60
CA ASN A 276 42.34 8.60 -0.67
C ASN A 276 41.25 9.59 -1.10
N ALA A 277 40.36 10.00 -0.18
CA ALA A 277 39.32 10.99 -0.43
C ALA A 277 39.89 12.34 -0.89
N ILE A 278 40.98 12.80 -0.27
CA ILE A 278 41.66 14.04 -0.67
C ILE A 278 42.39 13.88 -2.00
N ARG A 279 42.80 12.67 -2.38
CA ARG A 279 43.39 12.42 -3.68
C ARG A 279 42.36 12.40 -4.79
N SER A 280 41.21 11.77 -4.55
CA SER A 280 40.14 11.53 -5.52
C SER A 280 39.16 12.70 -5.66
N PHE A 281 39.12 13.65 -4.72
CA PHE A 281 38.26 14.83 -4.82
C PHE A 281 38.55 15.66 -6.09
N SER A 282 37.51 16.02 -6.84
CA SER A 282 37.63 16.84 -8.05
C SER A 282 37.82 18.32 -7.70
N TYR A 283 39.08 18.75 -7.59
CA TYR A 283 39.43 20.16 -7.36
C TYR A 283 39.23 21.00 -8.63
N PRO A 284 38.54 22.16 -8.57
CA PRO A 284 38.40 23.07 -9.70
C PRO A 284 39.74 23.62 -10.22
N LYS A 285 40.75 23.77 -9.34
CA LYS A 285 42.10 24.20 -9.68
C LYS A 285 43.13 23.32 -8.99
N ALA A 286 44.19 22.95 -9.69
CA ALA A 286 45.28 22.14 -9.13
C ALA A 286 45.97 22.78 -7.91
N LEU A 287 45.97 24.12 -7.85
CA LEU A 287 46.49 24.89 -6.71
C LEU A 287 45.70 24.66 -5.42
N ASP A 288 44.39 24.40 -5.50
CA ASP A 288 43.54 24.23 -4.31
C ASP A 288 43.91 22.95 -3.55
N LYS A 289 44.33 21.90 -4.27
CA LYS A 289 44.85 20.66 -3.68
C LYS A 289 46.12 20.90 -2.86
N SER A 290 46.99 21.78 -3.32
CA SER A 290 48.28 22.08 -2.67
C SER A 290 48.16 22.87 -1.36
N MET A 291 47.00 23.49 -1.11
CA MET A 291 46.72 24.27 0.10
C MET A 291 46.19 23.43 1.26
N LEU A 292 45.84 22.16 1.01
CA LEU A 292 45.31 21.27 2.03
C LEU A 292 46.43 20.70 2.90
N LYS A 293 46.33 20.93 4.21
CA LYS A 293 47.13 20.22 5.22
C LYS A 293 46.25 19.28 6.01
N VAL A 294 46.63 18.02 6.05
CA VAL A 294 45.96 16.97 6.82
C VAL A 294 46.83 16.63 8.01
N THR A 295 46.28 16.77 9.21
CA THR A 295 46.93 16.35 10.45
C THR A 295 46.13 15.19 11.02
N ILE A 296 46.75 14.02 11.12
CA ILE A 296 46.13 12.81 11.71
C ILE A 296 46.74 12.62 13.09
N GLU A 297 45.96 12.90 14.13
CA GLU A 297 46.42 12.79 15.51
C GLU A 297 46.37 11.34 16.02
N HIS A 298 45.37 10.56 15.59
CA HIS A 298 45.16 9.18 16.03
C HIS A 298 44.76 8.30 14.83
N GLU A 299 45.58 7.30 14.52
CA GLU A 299 45.29 6.30 13.50
C GLU A 299 44.52 5.12 14.13
N PHE A 300 43.42 4.72 13.51
CA PHE A 300 42.64 3.56 13.93
C PHE A 300 42.11 2.81 12.71
N ASP A 301 41.90 1.52 12.93
CA ASP A 301 41.24 0.65 11.96
C ASP A 301 39.79 0.42 12.37
N PHE A 302 38.90 0.31 11.39
CA PHE A 302 37.49 -0.04 11.61
C PHE A 302 37.00 -1.02 10.56
N LEU A 303 35.89 -1.71 10.86
CA LEU A 303 35.19 -2.57 9.91
C LEU A 303 34.09 -1.74 9.24
N GLY A 304 34.11 -1.64 7.92
CA GLY A 304 33.15 -0.87 7.13
C GLY A 304 33.03 -1.38 5.71
N SER A 305 32.10 -0.82 4.94
CA SER A 305 31.96 -1.08 3.50
C SER A 305 32.53 0.11 2.73
N ASP A 306 33.10 -0.13 1.55
CA ASP A 306 33.48 0.96 0.64
C ASP A 306 32.25 1.70 0.05
N THR A 307 31.07 1.06 0.12
CA THR A 307 29.82 1.52 -0.50
C THR A 307 28.72 1.98 0.46
N LEU A 308 28.84 1.71 1.78
CA LEU A 308 27.79 1.91 2.79
C LEU A 308 28.15 2.98 3.81
#